data_AF-A0A6G7WWR1-F1
#
_entry.id   AF-A0A6G7WWR1-F1
#
_cell.length_a   1.000
_cell.length_b   1.000
_cell.length_c   1.000
_cell.angle_alpha   90.00
_cell.angle_beta   90.00
_cell.angle_gamma   90.00
#
_symmetry.space_group_name_H-M   'P 1'
#
loop_
_entity.id
_entity.type
_entity.pdbx_description
1 polymer ?
#
loop_
_entity_poly.entity_id
_entity_poly.type
_entity_poly.pdbx_seq_one_letter_code
_entity_poly.pdbx_strand_id
1 'polypeptide(L)'
;MLTYQEYTDLGFNSVSEAEFPKYKTQASYYLEYITFNKDLNHAEDWVEKKVKYAMCTVIDLLFNYDTELKLLKESDKKILESGLKSETIKSHSVSFRDVKGDSQGELLKGTEDIIYSTLRTILMPTGLLYRGL
;
A
#
# COMPACT_ATOMS: atom_id res chain seq x y z
N MET A 1 -12.89 14.46 5.68
CA MET A 1 -11.61 14.25 4.94
C MET A 1 -10.47 14.09 5.95
N LEU A 2 -9.55 13.14 5.73
CA LEU A 2 -8.39 12.87 6.60
C LEU A 2 -7.28 13.93 6.47
N THR A 3 -6.79 14.46 7.58
CA THR A 3 -5.65 15.39 7.66
C THR A 3 -4.35 14.67 8.05
N TYR A 4 -3.20 15.31 7.82
CA TYR A 4 -1.91 14.73 8.24
C TYR A 4 -1.82 14.57 9.76
N GLN A 5 -2.37 15.54 10.51
CA GLN A 5 -2.43 15.47 11.97
C GLN A 5 -3.28 14.28 12.45
N GLU A 6 -4.46 14.06 11.86
CA GLU A 6 -5.28 12.87 12.18
C GLU A 6 -4.56 11.57 11.82
N TYR A 7 -3.77 11.54 10.74
CA TYR A 7 -2.96 10.38 10.36
C TYR A 7 -1.92 10.06 11.44
N THR A 8 -1.22 11.07 11.95
CA THR A 8 -0.25 10.89 13.05
C THR A 8 -0.90 10.57 14.38
N ASP A 9 -2.06 11.17 14.68
CA ASP A 9 -2.81 10.92 15.92
C ASP A 9 -3.34 9.47 16.00
N LEU A 10 -3.58 8.85 14.83
CA LEU A 10 -3.92 7.43 14.72
C LEU A 10 -2.70 6.49 14.82
N GLY A 11 -1.51 7.03 15.03
CA GLY A 11 -0.26 6.28 15.24
C GLY A 11 0.51 5.94 13.97
N PHE A 12 0.16 6.53 12.82
CA PHE A 12 0.87 6.30 11.57
C PHE A 12 1.94 7.38 11.34
N ASN A 13 3.13 6.98 10.92
CA ASN A 13 4.30 7.86 10.79
C ASN A 13 5.25 7.46 9.66
N SER A 14 4.81 6.57 8.78
CA SER A 14 5.63 6.06 7.67
C SER A 14 5.86 7.12 6.59
N VAL A 15 4.88 8.01 6.39
CA VAL A 15 4.87 9.01 5.31
C VAL A 15 5.18 10.40 5.85
N SER A 16 6.06 11.12 5.15
CA SER A 16 6.35 12.53 5.46
C SER A 16 5.17 13.45 5.12
N GLU A 17 5.04 14.59 5.82
CA GLU A 17 3.98 15.58 5.55
C GLU A 17 3.98 16.06 4.09
N ALA A 18 5.15 16.17 3.48
CA ALA A 18 5.30 16.59 2.08
C ALA A 18 4.77 15.55 1.08
N GLU A 19 4.90 14.26 1.39
CA GLU A 19 4.46 13.17 0.52
C GLU A 19 3.02 12.71 0.82
N PHE A 20 2.52 13.01 2.01
CA PHE A 20 1.20 12.61 2.47
C PHE A 20 0.06 12.97 1.50
N PRO A 21 -0.01 14.18 0.89
CA PRO A 21 -1.07 14.51 -0.05
C PRO A 21 -1.14 13.56 -1.26
N LYS A 22 0.01 13.12 -1.79
CA LYS A 22 0.08 12.19 -2.92
C LYS A 22 -0.59 10.86 -2.58
N TYR A 23 -0.15 10.23 -1.48
CA TYR A 23 -0.65 8.91 -1.08
C TYR A 23 -2.09 8.99 -0.55
N LYS A 24 -2.46 10.09 0.12
CA LYS A 24 -3.83 10.36 0.54
C LYS A 24 -4.79 10.35 -0.65
N THR A 25 -4.45 11.02 -1.74
CA THR A 25 -5.29 11.04 -2.95
C THR A 25 -5.45 9.65 -3.54
N GLN A 26 -4.36 8.88 -3.65
CA GLN A 26 -4.41 7.50 -4.15
C GLN A 26 -5.27 6.60 -3.25
N ALA A 27 -5.10 6.71 -1.93
CA ALA A 27 -5.89 5.97 -0.97
C ALA A 27 -7.38 6.34 -1.03
N SER A 28 -7.72 7.63 -1.26
CA SER A 28 -9.11 8.08 -1.46
C SER A 28 -9.75 7.38 -2.65
N TYR A 29 -9.07 7.39 -3.80
CA TYR A 29 -9.59 6.74 -5.00
C TYR A 29 -9.79 5.23 -4.81
N TYR A 30 -8.86 4.57 -4.13
CA TYR A 30 -9.00 3.14 -3.85
C TYR A 30 -10.18 2.86 -2.93
N LEU A 31 -10.35 3.67 -1.89
CA LEU A 31 -11.44 3.56 -0.93
C LEU A 31 -12.80 3.81 -1.61
N GLU A 32 -12.90 4.85 -2.43
CA GLU A 32 -14.08 5.17 -3.25
C GLU A 32 -14.44 4.00 -4.18
N TYR A 33 -13.44 3.42 -4.85
CA TYR A 33 -13.62 2.26 -5.71
C TYR A 33 -14.22 1.05 -4.97
N ILE A 34 -13.65 0.68 -3.82
CA ILE A 34 -14.13 -0.50 -3.07
C ILE A 34 -15.46 -0.27 -2.33
N THR A 35 -15.78 0.99 -2.01
CA THR A 35 -17.04 1.37 -1.37
C THR A 35 -18.12 1.71 -2.37
N PHE A 36 -17.87 1.54 -3.68
CA PHE A 36 -18.81 1.84 -4.76
C PHE A 36 -19.27 3.31 -4.77
N ASN A 37 -18.36 4.24 -4.47
CA ASN A 37 -18.64 5.68 -4.34
C ASN A 37 -19.79 6.00 -3.37
N LYS A 38 -20.00 5.16 -2.35
CA LYS A 38 -20.95 5.47 -1.28
C LYS A 38 -20.52 6.74 -0.56
N ASP A 39 -21.49 7.56 -0.19
CA ASP A 39 -21.21 8.77 0.57
C ASP A 39 -20.78 8.39 1.99
N LEU A 40 -19.52 8.69 2.30
CA LEU A 40 -18.90 8.43 3.61
C LEU A 40 -19.08 9.60 4.59
N ASN A 41 -19.62 10.73 4.13
CA ASN A 41 -19.76 11.94 4.96
C ASN A 41 -20.92 11.87 5.97
N HIS A 42 -21.86 10.95 5.78
CA HIS A 42 -23.04 10.76 6.63
C HIS A 42 -22.98 9.45 7.43
N ALA A 43 -21.80 8.84 7.54
CA ALA A 43 -21.63 7.60 8.27
C ALA A 43 -21.62 7.84 9.78
N GLU A 44 -22.02 6.83 10.56
CA GLU A 44 -21.91 6.88 12.03
C GLU A 44 -20.44 7.07 12.47
N ASP A 45 -20.20 7.74 13.59
CA ASP A 45 -18.85 8.09 14.08
C ASP A 45 -17.86 6.91 14.11
N TRP A 46 -18.34 5.71 14.47
CA TRP A 46 -17.49 4.51 14.50
C TRP A 46 -17.14 3.98 13.11
N VAL A 47 -18.02 4.19 12.13
CA VAL A 47 -17.76 3.91 10.71
C VAL A 47 -16.75 4.92 10.17
N GLU A 48 -16.92 6.20 10.47
CA GLU A 48 -15.96 7.24 10.07
C GLU A 48 -14.55 6.95 10.61
N LYS A 49 -14.43 6.54 11.88
CA LYS A 49 -13.15 6.13 12.48
C LYS A 49 -12.52 4.94 11.74
N LYS A 50 -13.31 3.91 11.42
CA LYS A 50 -12.82 2.75 10.65
C LYS A 50 -12.40 3.15 9.23
N VAL A 51 -13.13 4.06 8.60
CA VAL A 51 -12.80 4.61 7.28
C VAL A 51 -11.50 5.39 7.31
N LYS A 52 -11.31 6.28 8.30
CA LYS A 52 -10.05 7.00 8.50
C LYS A 52 -8.89 6.05 8.73
N TYR A 53 -9.07 5.05 9.59
CA TYR A 53 -8.05 4.03 9.86
C TYR A 53 -7.70 3.21 8.62
N ALA A 54 -8.71 2.79 7.85
CA ALA A 54 -8.53 2.14 6.55
C ALA A 54 -7.72 3.02 5.59
N MET A 55 -8.05 4.31 5.49
CA MET A 55 -7.34 5.26 4.65
C MET A 55 -5.86 5.41 5.05
N CYS A 56 -5.56 5.57 6.35
CA CYS A 56 -4.17 5.60 6.85
C CYS A 56 -3.41 4.32 6.53
N THR A 57 -4.05 3.17 6.68
CA THR A 57 -3.43 1.87 6.39
C THR A 57 -3.06 1.74 4.92
N VAL A 58 -3.91 2.20 4.01
CA VAL A 58 -3.63 2.19 2.56
C VAL A 58 -2.48 3.14 2.22
N ILE A 59 -2.43 4.31 2.85
CA ILE A 59 -1.33 5.28 2.66
C ILE A 59 0.02 4.61 2.97
N ASP A 60 0.13 3.91 4.10
CA ASP A 60 1.36 3.21 4.49
C ASP A 60 1.70 2.06 3.54
N LEU A 61 0.72 1.26 3.14
CA LEU A 61 0.95 0.17 2.19
C LEU A 61 1.44 0.69 0.83
N LEU A 62 0.83 1.77 0.32
CA LEU A 62 1.26 2.40 -0.93
C LEU A 62 2.66 2.99 -0.82
N PHE A 63 2.99 3.62 0.30
CA PHE A 63 4.33 4.16 0.54
C PHE A 63 5.40 3.06 0.63
N ASN A 64 5.11 1.99 1.38
CA ASN A 64 6.02 0.85 1.51
C ASN A 64 6.26 0.20 0.16
N TYR A 65 5.21 0.02 -0.65
CA TYR A 65 5.31 -0.48 -2.01
C TYR A 65 6.18 0.41 -2.91
N ASP A 66 5.94 1.73 -2.94
CA ASP A 66 6.74 2.66 -3.71
C ASP A 66 8.21 2.66 -3.25
N THR A 67 8.46 2.45 -1.95
CA THR A 67 9.81 2.34 -1.37
C THR A 67 10.50 1.04 -1.79
N GLU A 68 9.83 -0.11 -1.71
CA GLU A 68 10.35 -1.39 -2.19
C GLU A 68 10.66 -1.36 -3.69
N LEU A 69 9.78 -0.76 -4.50
CA LEU A 69 10.02 -0.58 -5.94
C LEU A 69 11.25 0.28 -6.22
N LYS A 70 11.48 1.35 -5.45
CA LYS A 70 12.68 2.19 -5.61
C LYS A 70 13.94 1.39 -5.28
N LEU A 71 13.93 0.63 -4.18
CA LEU A 71 15.06 -0.21 -3.77
C LEU A 71 15.38 -1.29 -4.81
N LEU A 72 14.37 -1.95 -5.38
CA LEU A 72 14.55 -2.93 -6.45
C LEU A 72 15.24 -2.28 -7.68
N LYS A 73 14.75 -1.13 -8.13
CA LYS A 73 15.33 -0.40 -9.27
C LYS A 73 16.77 0.06 -9.00
N GLU A 74 17.08 0.48 -7.78
CA GLU A 74 18.44 0.85 -7.38
C GLU A 74 19.37 -0.36 -7.32
N SER A 75 18.87 -1.50 -6.83
CA SER A 75 19.63 -2.75 -6.81
C SER A 75 19.93 -3.26 -8.22
N ASP A 76 18.96 -3.21 -9.13
CA ASP A 76 19.14 -3.61 -10.53
C ASP A 76 20.14 -2.69 -11.25
N LYS A 77 20.07 -1.37 -11.00
CA LYS A 77 21.06 -0.41 -11.53
C LYS A 77 22.46 -0.71 -11.00
N LYS A 78 22.60 -1.01 -9.71
CA LYS A 78 23.90 -1.33 -9.10
C LYS A 78 24.47 -2.65 -9.65
N ILE A 79 23.63 -3.64 -9.94
CA ILE A 79 24.03 -4.91 -10.58
C ILE A 79 24.48 -4.66 -12.03
N LEU A 80 23.76 -3.81 -12.78
CA LEU A 80 24.13 -3.40 -14.14
C LEU A 80 25.43 -2.58 -14.19
N GLU A 81 25.61 -1.62 -13.29
CA GLU A 81 26.80 -0.76 -13.21
C GLU A 81 28.05 -1.49 -12.71
N SER A 82 27.89 -2.51 -11.86
CA SER A 82 29.00 -3.31 -11.36
C SER A 82 29.47 -4.40 -12.32
N GLY A 83 28.78 -4.63 -13.45
CA GLY A 83 29.16 -5.64 -14.43
C GLY A 83 29.22 -7.07 -13.87
N LEU A 84 28.63 -7.31 -12.70
CA LEU A 84 28.70 -8.58 -11.97
C LEU A 84 27.72 -9.58 -12.59
N LYS A 85 28.18 -10.27 -13.65
CA LYS A 85 27.69 -11.61 -13.96
C LYS A 85 28.02 -12.51 -12.77
N SER A 86 27.00 -12.76 -11.94
CA SER A 86 26.89 -13.80 -10.91
C SER A 86 28.16 -14.65 -10.68
N GLU A 87 28.97 -14.27 -9.69
CA GLU A 87 29.91 -15.20 -9.05
C GLU A 87 29.25 -15.74 -7.77
N THR A 88 29.12 -17.06 -7.72
CA THR A 88 28.59 -17.79 -6.56
C THR A 88 29.62 -17.74 -5.44
N ILE A 89 29.34 -16.99 -4.37
CA ILE A 89 30.12 -17.03 -3.13
C ILE A 89 29.35 -17.82 -2.07
N LYS A 90 30.03 -18.85 -1.56
CA LYS A 90 29.57 -19.87 -0.61
C LYS A 90 28.92 -19.30 0.65
N SER A 91 27.82 -19.98 1.04
CA SER A 91 27.31 -20.17 2.41
C SER A 91 26.25 -19.26 3.01
N HIS A 92 25.61 -18.38 2.23
CA HIS A 92 24.25 -17.90 2.56
C HIS A 92 23.39 -17.87 1.29
N SER A 93 22.70 -18.98 1.01
CA SER A 93 21.61 -18.99 0.05
C SER A 93 20.41 -18.25 0.64
N VAL A 94 20.37 -16.94 0.45
CA VAL A 94 19.07 -16.25 0.38
C VAL A 94 18.56 -16.54 -1.02
N SER A 95 17.60 -17.46 -1.12
CA SER A 95 16.89 -17.73 -2.36
C SER A 95 16.07 -16.50 -2.75
N PHE A 96 16.71 -15.50 -3.35
CA PHE A 96 16.02 -14.57 -4.22
C PHE A 96 15.47 -15.43 -5.36
N ARG A 97 14.16 -15.70 -5.30
CA ARG A 97 13.43 -16.39 -6.37
C ARG A 97 13.80 -15.70 -7.68
N ASP A 98 14.25 -16.54 -8.60
CA ASP A 98 14.63 -16.28 -9.98
C ASP A 98 14.08 -14.94 -10.51
N VAL A 99 14.99 -14.00 -10.77
CA VAL A 99 14.71 -12.75 -11.48
C VAL A 99 14.47 -13.10 -12.95
N LYS A 100 13.27 -13.61 -13.24
CA LYS A 100 12.74 -13.75 -14.59
C LYS A 100 11.58 -12.79 -14.76
N GLY A 101 11.88 -11.54 -15.13
CA GLY A 101 11.01 -10.65 -15.92
C GLY A 101 9.60 -10.28 -15.42
N ASP A 102 9.08 -10.89 -14.35
CA ASP A 102 7.68 -10.80 -13.90
C ASP A 102 7.56 -10.33 -12.45
N SER A 103 8.69 -10.10 -11.77
CA SER A 103 8.75 -9.75 -10.34
C SER A 103 8.00 -8.46 -10.01
N GLN A 104 8.00 -7.47 -10.91
CA GLN A 104 7.29 -6.21 -10.67
C GLN A 104 5.77 -6.35 -10.81
N GLY A 105 5.31 -7.17 -11.76
CA GLY A 105 3.88 -7.45 -11.97
C GLY A 105 3.31 -8.30 -10.83
N GLU A 106 4.07 -9.31 -10.39
CA GLU A 106 3.72 -10.13 -9.22
C GLU A 106 3.72 -9.30 -7.92
N LEU A 107 4.68 -8.40 -7.74
CA LEU A 107 4.74 -7.49 -6.58
C LEU A 107 3.53 -6.53 -6.57
N LEU A 108 3.19 -5.94 -7.72
CA LEU A 108 2.03 -5.06 -7.85
C LEU A 108 0.74 -5.79 -7.50
N LYS A 109 0.53 -6.96 -8.12
CA LYS A 109 -0.68 -7.76 -7.89
C LYS A 109 -0.78 -8.24 -6.45
N GLY A 110 0.33 -8.70 -5.86
CA GLY A 110 0.38 -9.09 -4.46
C GLY A 110 0.07 -7.92 -3.52
N THR A 111 0.52 -6.71 -3.86
CA THR A 111 0.23 -5.51 -3.08
C THR A 111 -1.24 -5.12 -3.17
N GLU A 112 -1.83 -5.15 -4.36
CA GLU A 112 -3.27 -4.90 -4.54
C GLU A 112 -4.12 -5.90 -3.75
N ASP A 113 -3.76 -7.19 -3.76
CA ASP A 113 -4.43 -8.23 -2.99
C ASP A 113 -4.30 -8.00 -1.47
N ILE A 114 -3.13 -7.55 -0.99
CA ILE A 114 -2.90 -7.20 0.41
C ILE A 114 -3.73 -5.97 0.81
N ILE A 115 -3.75 -4.93 -0.01
CA ILE A 115 -4.55 -3.72 0.22
C ILE A 115 -6.03 -4.10 0.28
N TYR A 116 -6.53 -4.85 -0.70
CA TYR A 116 -7.92 -5.27 -0.74
C TYR A 116 -8.32 -6.12 0.46
N SER A 117 -7.53 -7.14 0.80
CA SER A 117 -7.82 -8.02 1.95
C SER A 117 -7.79 -7.28 3.29
N THR A 118 -6.88 -6.32 3.45
CA THR A 118 -6.78 -5.46 4.62
C THR A 118 -8.00 -4.55 4.75
N LEU A 119 -8.34 -3.84 3.67
CA LEU A 119 -9.52 -2.97 3.62
C LEU A 119 -10.80 -3.76 3.84
N ARG A 120 -10.91 -4.95 3.25
CA ARG A 120 -12.04 -5.85 3.46
C ARG A 120 -12.20 -6.18 4.95
N THR A 121 -11.11 -6.48 5.64
CA THR A 121 -11.15 -6.81 7.07
C THR A 121 -11.58 -5.62 7.94
N ILE A 122 -11.06 -4.42 7.66
CA ILE A 122 -11.36 -3.21 8.43
C ILE A 122 -12.83 -2.76 8.21
N LEU A 123 -13.29 -2.79 6.96
CA LEU A 123 -14.57 -2.24 6.52
C LEU A 123 -15.71 -3.28 6.42
N MET A 124 -15.44 -4.58 6.52
CA MET A 124 -16.50 -5.61 6.58
C MET A 124 -17.61 -5.28 7.59
N PRO A 125 -17.32 -4.88 8.85
CA PRO A 125 -18.38 -4.60 9.81
C PRO A 125 -19.18 -3.34 9.51
N THR A 126 -18.71 -2.45 8.62
CA THR A 126 -19.38 -1.16 8.37
C THR A 126 -20.53 -1.25 7.36
N GLY A 127 -20.68 -2.38 6.67
CA GLY A 127 -21.69 -2.52 5.62
C GLY A 127 -21.36 -1.79 4.30
N LEU A 128 -20.27 -1.02 4.26
CA LEU A 128 -19.90 -0.20 3.10
C LEU A 128 -19.52 -1.02 1.87
N LEU A 129 -18.96 -2.21 2.09
CA LEU A 129 -18.51 -3.13 1.02
C LEU A 129 -19.65 -3.92 0.37
N TYR A 130 -20.86 -3.85 0.91
CA TYR A 130 -22.01 -4.49 0.30
C TYR A 130 -22.56 -3.60 -0.80
N ARG A 131 -22.62 -4.11 -2.04
CA ARG A 131 -23.23 -3.38 -3.17
C ARG A 131 -24.69 -3.00 -2.90
N GLY A 132 -25.39 -3.77 -2.06
CA GLY A 132 -26.84 -3.69 -1.96
C GLY A 132 -27.49 -4.26 -3.22
N LEU A 133 -28.59 -4.97 -3.03
CA LEU A 133 -29.67 -5.00 -4.01
C LEU A 133 -30.65 -3.89 -3.62
#